data_AF-A0A813W5R9-F1
#
_entry.id   AF-A0A813W5R9-F1
#
_cell.length_a   1.000
_cell.length_b   1.000
_cell.length_c   1.000
_cell.angle_alpha   90.00
_cell.angle_beta   90.00
_cell.angle_gamma   90.00
#
_symmetry.space_group_name_H-M   'P 1'
#
loop_
_entity.id
_entity.type
_entity.pdbx_description
1 polymer ?
#
loop_
_entity_poly.entity_id
_entity_poly.type
_entity_poly.pdbx_seq_one_letter_code
_entity_poly.pdbx_strand_id
1 'polypeptide(L)'
;MNKIAYSYVDEHLISPSLICPICLDILEDPHTHTPCDSAFCRSCILQLAEPLCPICRWTWDDAIPLQYNIYLPKANRLIRNMLDDLLVQCIYCHTIRRRGQFEHECQPIEERLVREHIQITPRKKLVQYQMILSILGIVLFLLCIYYYRKYVFEKVIDRRSEIIKDIGYNIDYFLLETIYCLIRKIVEYSMTVFVINIGFWFSIICFGDRIISKRNNRMLKNLLEISIIVNLIIYSISN
;
A
#
# COMPACT_ATOMS: atom_id res chain seq x y z
N MET A 1 22.95 8.75 23.05
CA MET A 1 22.42 8.66 21.68
C MET A 1 23.60 8.47 20.74
N ASN A 2 23.66 7.39 19.97
CA ASN A 2 24.73 7.19 18.99
C ASN A 2 24.63 8.29 17.93
N LYS A 3 25.69 9.08 17.74
CA LYS A 3 25.78 10.09 16.68
C LYS A 3 25.71 9.31 15.35
N ILE A 4 24.60 9.45 14.61
CA ILE A 4 24.43 8.72 13.35
C ILE A 4 25.44 9.29 12.35
N ALA A 5 26.30 8.44 11.82
CA ALA A 5 27.32 8.83 10.86
C ALA A 5 26.73 8.87 9.43
N TYR A 6 26.96 9.99 8.73
CA TYR A 6 26.49 10.24 7.36
C TYR A 6 27.57 10.96 6.54
N SER A 7 27.42 10.86 5.22
CA SER A 7 28.24 11.57 4.22
C SER A 7 27.35 12.47 3.36
N TYR A 8 27.88 13.58 2.86
CA TYR A 8 27.13 14.46 1.96
C TYR A 8 27.18 13.90 0.53
N VAL A 9 26.03 13.88 -0.16
CA VAL A 9 25.93 13.25 -1.50
C VAL A 9 26.64 14.07 -2.56
N ASP A 10 26.52 15.40 -2.48
CA ASP A 10 27.02 16.34 -3.50
C ASP A 10 27.85 17.46 -2.86
N GLU A 11 28.96 17.09 -2.21
CA GLU A 11 29.78 18.04 -1.43
C GLU A 11 30.26 19.25 -2.26
N HIS A 12 30.61 19.03 -3.54
CA HIS A 12 31.08 20.08 -4.43
C HIS A 12 30.01 21.10 -4.84
N LEU A 13 28.72 20.78 -4.67
CA LEU A 13 27.60 21.68 -4.98
C LEU A 13 27.18 22.52 -3.76
N ILE A 14 27.76 22.27 -2.59
CA ILE A 14 27.42 22.98 -1.37
C ILE A 14 27.95 24.41 -1.46
N SER A 15 27.08 25.38 -1.19
CA SER A 15 27.45 26.79 -1.19
C SER A 15 28.56 27.06 -0.17
N PRO A 16 29.63 27.80 -0.52
CA PRO A 16 30.70 28.15 0.41
C PRO A 16 30.21 28.97 1.61
N SER A 17 29.06 29.64 1.50
CA SER A 17 28.41 30.33 2.62
C SER A 17 27.88 29.40 3.72
N LEU A 18 27.83 28.09 3.48
CA LEU A 18 27.44 27.07 4.45
C LEU A 18 28.64 26.37 5.11
N ILE A 19 29.85 26.79 4.76
CA ILE A 19 31.10 26.23 5.27
C ILE A 19 31.62 27.15 6.39
N CYS A 20 31.99 26.57 7.52
CA CYS A 20 32.57 27.30 8.62
C CYS A 20 34.00 27.76 8.28
N PRO A 21 34.32 29.05 8.42
CA PRO A 21 35.67 29.57 8.15
C PRO A 21 36.75 29.06 9.12
N ILE A 22 36.37 28.48 10.26
CA ILE A 22 37.31 28.01 11.29
C ILE A 22 37.69 26.54 11.06
N CYS A 23 36.70 25.64 10.98
CA CYS A 23 36.97 24.22 10.77
C CYS A 23 37.01 23.80 9.30
N LEU A 24 36.65 24.70 8.38
CA LEU A 24 36.58 24.45 6.93
C LEU A 24 35.63 23.30 6.57
N ASP A 25 34.63 23.06 7.41
CA ASP A 25 33.62 22.01 7.25
C ASP A 25 32.21 22.64 7.30
N ILE A 26 31.19 21.90 6.88
CA ILE A 26 29.80 22.33 6.83
C ILE A 26 29.32 22.69 8.24
N LEU A 27 28.63 23.82 8.35
CA LEU A 27 28.21 24.37 9.64
C LEU A 27 27.38 23.36 10.48
N GLU A 28 27.84 23.09 11.72
CA GLU A 28 27.12 22.32 12.77
C GLU A 28 26.73 23.27 13.91
N ASP A 29 25.43 23.32 14.24
CA ASP A 29 24.83 24.30 15.17
C ASP A 29 25.31 25.75 14.86
N PRO A 30 24.89 26.32 13.70
CA PRO A 30 25.45 27.58 13.21
C PRO A 30 25.04 28.78 14.08
N HIS A 31 26.02 29.61 14.42
CA HIS A 31 25.85 30.92 15.05
C HIS A 31 26.42 32.02 14.17
N THR A 32 25.78 33.19 14.16
CA THR A 32 26.18 34.31 13.31
C THR A 32 26.80 35.41 14.17
N HIS A 33 27.92 35.95 13.71
CA HIS A 33 28.49 37.18 14.26
C HIS A 33 27.69 38.37 13.72
N THR A 34 26.87 39.00 14.55
CA THR A 34 25.92 40.07 14.16
C THR A 34 26.57 41.25 13.43
N PRO A 35 27.79 41.70 13.76
CA PRO A 35 28.36 42.86 13.07
C PRO A 35 28.85 42.60 11.63
N CYS A 36 29.19 41.36 11.28
CA CYS A 36 29.70 41.03 9.93
C CYS A 36 28.90 39.92 9.22
N ASP A 37 27.78 39.50 9.80
CA ASP A 37 26.89 38.44 9.32
C ASP A 37 27.57 37.10 8.96
N SER A 38 28.79 36.88 9.45
CA SER A 38 29.52 35.64 9.21
C SER A 38 29.05 34.52 10.13
N ALA A 39 28.87 33.32 9.58
CA ALA A 39 28.40 32.15 10.33
C ALA A 39 29.53 31.19 10.69
N PHE A 40 29.46 30.62 11.89
CA PHE A 40 30.44 29.67 12.41
C PHE A 40 29.75 28.55 13.21
N CYS A 41 30.42 27.40 13.35
CA CYS A 41 29.95 26.35 14.24
C CYS A 41 30.06 26.81 15.70
N ARG A 42 29.10 26.44 16.54
CA ARG A 42 29.13 26.74 17.98
C ARG A 42 30.43 26.26 18.65
N SER A 43 30.81 25.02 18.38
CA SER A 43 32.04 24.41 18.91
C SER A 43 33.28 25.21 18.50
N CYS A 44 33.33 25.68 17.26
CA CYS A 44 34.45 26.47 16.76
C CYS A 44 34.57 27.82 17.46
N ILE A 45 33.45 28.53 17.69
CA ILE A 45 33.49 29.81 18.40
C ILE A 45 33.98 29.61 19.85
N LEU A 46 33.49 28.57 20.53
CA LEU A 46 33.86 28.28 21.93
C LEU A 46 35.33 27.84 22.10
N GLN A 47 35.97 27.38 21.04
CA GLN A 47 37.38 26.98 21.03
C GLN A 47 38.34 28.13 20.70
N LEU A 48 37.83 29.30 20.32
CA LEU A 48 38.68 30.46 20.07
C LEU A 48 39.35 30.91 21.38
N ALA A 49 40.67 31.11 21.32
CA ALA A 49 41.45 31.61 22.46
C ALA A 49 41.07 33.06 22.82
N GLU A 50 40.68 33.85 21.81
CA GLU A 50 40.30 35.25 21.96
C GLU A 50 38.85 35.46 21.50
N PRO A 51 38.08 36.36 22.15
CA PRO A 51 36.70 36.69 21.78
C PRO A 51 36.61 37.61 20.55
N LEU A 52 37.42 37.34 19.52
CA LEU A 52 37.45 38.12 18.29
C LEU A 52 36.96 37.27 17.11
N CYS A 53 36.17 37.89 16.24
CA CYS A 53 35.74 37.25 15.00
C CYS A 53 36.95 37.03 14.06
N PRO A 54 37.21 35.80 13.57
CA PRO A 54 38.34 35.53 12.67
C PRO A 54 38.30 36.29 11.34
N ILE A 55 37.10 36.75 10.93
CA ILE A 55 36.88 37.43 9.65
C ILE A 55 37.05 38.95 9.79
N CYS A 56 36.32 39.59 10.71
CA CYS A 56 36.32 41.05 10.85
C CYS A 56 37.12 41.58 12.05
N ARG A 57 37.61 40.70 12.93
CA ARG A 57 38.36 41.02 14.16
C ARG A 57 37.62 41.92 15.17
N TRP A 58 36.31 42.07 15.04
CA TRP A 58 35.51 42.72 16.08
C TRP A 58 35.17 41.73 17.19
N THR A 59 34.93 42.27 18.39
CA THR A 59 34.57 41.47 19.56
C THR A 59 33.16 40.91 19.40
N TRP A 60 32.96 39.69 19.90
CA TRP A 60 31.63 39.16 20.14
C TRP A 60 31.09 39.90 21.37
N ASP A 61 30.25 40.93 21.18
CA ASP A 61 29.66 41.84 22.19
C ASP A 61 30.21 41.70 23.62
N ASP A 62 30.92 42.74 24.10
CA ASP A 62 31.66 42.83 25.38
C ASP A 62 30.85 42.48 26.65
N ALA A 63 29.53 42.29 26.55
CA ALA A 63 28.63 41.95 27.64
C ALA A 63 28.58 40.45 27.97
N ILE A 64 29.15 39.56 27.16
CA ILE A 64 29.00 38.10 27.34
C ILE A 64 30.37 37.43 27.43
N PRO A 65 30.76 36.91 28.60
CA PRO A 65 31.89 35.99 28.68
C PRO A 65 31.62 34.80 27.74
N LEU A 66 32.51 34.52 26.78
CA LEU A 66 32.41 33.38 25.85
C LEU A 66 32.16 32.03 26.55
N GLN A 67 32.45 31.95 27.85
CA GLN A 67 32.17 30.79 28.70
C GLN A 67 30.67 30.50 28.86
N TYR A 68 29.77 31.48 28.69
CA TYR A 68 28.32 31.31 28.86
C TYR A 68 27.59 31.21 27.52
N ASN A 69 27.40 29.95 27.13
CA ASN A 69 26.84 29.40 25.90
C ASN A 69 25.36 29.78 25.59
N ILE A 70 24.80 30.78 26.28
CA ILE A 70 23.36 31.09 26.32
C ILE A 70 23.00 32.23 25.34
N TYR A 71 23.96 33.09 24.99
CA TYR A 71 23.65 34.34 24.29
C TYR A 71 24.23 34.46 22.88
N LEU A 72 24.95 33.45 22.36
CA LEU A 72 25.43 33.51 20.99
C LEU A 72 24.23 33.53 20.03
N PRO A 73 24.08 34.57 19.18
CA PRO A 73 22.96 34.64 18.26
C PRO A 73 23.04 33.46 17.29
N LYS A 74 21.99 32.64 17.28
CA LYS A 74 21.88 31.55 16.30
C LYS A 74 21.86 32.16 14.91
N ALA A 75 22.37 31.42 13.93
CA ALA A 75 22.38 31.91 12.55
C ALA A 75 20.98 32.24 12.03
N ASN A 76 20.89 33.03 10.97
CA ASN A 76 19.60 33.33 10.37
C ASN A 76 18.85 32.01 10.01
N ARG A 77 17.53 32.01 10.19
CA ARG A 77 16.65 30.90 9.82
C ARG A 77 16.89 30.43 8.38
N LEU A 78 17.20 31.34 7.45
CA LEU A 78 17.51 30.99 6.07
C LEU A 78 18.73 30.05 5.99
N ILE A 79 19.82 30.34 6.72
CA ILE A 79 21.02 29.50 6.75
C ILE A 79 20.69 28.11 7.30
N ARG A 80 19.93 28.04 8.40
CA ARG A 80 19.50 26.75 8.97
C ARG A 80 18.66 25.93 7.98
N ASN A 81 17.70 26.56 7.32
CA ASN A 81 16.88 25.88 6.32
C ASN A 81 17.74 25.35 5.15
N MET A 82 18.70 26.15 4.67
CA MET A 82 19.62 25.73 3.61
C MET A 82 20.47 24.53 4.05
N LEU A 83 20.94 24.51 5.30
CA LEU A 83 21.67 23.37 5.87
C LEU A 83 20.78 22.13 6.01
N ASP A 84 19.52 22.31 6.43
CA ASP A 84 18.56 21.22 6.62
C ASP A 84 18.18 20.56 5.29
N ASP A 85 18.18 21.32 4.20
CA ASP A 85 17.87 20.84 2.85
C ASP A 85 19.01 20.07 2.18
N LEU A 86 20.23 20.09 2.74
CA LEU A 86 21.35 19.32 2.22
C LEU A 86 21.06 17.82 2.22
N LEU A 87 21.40 17.15 1.12
CA LEU A 87 21.25 15.70 0.99
C LEU A 87 22.42 14.99 1.64
N VAL A 88 22.10 14.06 2.52
CA VAL A 88 23.05 13.22 3.24
C VAL A 88 22.71 11.76 3.01
N GLN A 89 23.74 10.93 2.88
CA GLN A 89 23.66 9.50 2.76
C GLN A 89 24.14 8.85 4.07
N CYS A 90 23.30 7.99 4.63
CA CYS A 90 23.71 7.18 5.77
C CYS A 90 24.83 6.21 5.39
N ILE A 91 25.88 6.13 6.21
CA ILE A 91 27.03 5.25 5.94
C ILE A 91 26.67 3.76 6.10
N TYR A 92 25.62 3.45 6.88
CA TYR A 92 25.25 2.06 7.18
C TYR A 92 24.17 1.49 6.26
N CYS A 93 23.12 2.26 5.95
CA CYS A 93 21.99 1.81 5.13
C CYS A 93 21.95 2.44 3.73
N HIS A 94 22.87 3.38 3.44
CA HIS A 94 22.98 4.12 2.17
C HIS A 94 21.72 4.88 1.74
N THR A 95 20.75 5.05 2.64
CA THR A 95 19.53 5.82 2.37
C THR A 95 19.87 7.30 2.32
N ILE A 96 19.40 7.97 1.26
CA ILE A 96 19.58 9.41 1.06
C ILE A 96 18.38 10.15 1.63
N ARG A 97 18.63 11.16 2.47
CA ARG A 97 17.61 12.02 3.10
C ARG A 97 18.12 13.45 3.22
N ARG A 98 17.23 14.38 3.54
CA ARG A 98 17.59 15.74 3.95
C ARG A 98 18.22 15.71 5.34
N ARG A 99 19.27 16.51 5.58
CA ARG A 99 19.98 16.61 6.85
C ARG A 99 19.04 16.92 8.01
N GLY A 100 18.11 17.86 7.84
CA GLY A 100 17.15 18.25 8.88
C GLY A 100 16.12 17.16 9.23
N GLN A 101 16.03 16.10 8.42
CA GLN A 101 15.13 14.95 8.60
C GLN A 101 15.90 13.65 8.80
N PHE A 102 17.17 13.71 9.20
CA PHE A 102 18.05 12.55 9.18
C PHE A 102 17.80 11.52 10.30
N GLU A 103 16.84 11.77 11.20
CA GLU A 103 16.38 10.80 12.19
C GLU A 103 15.69 9.62 11.48
N HIS A 104 16.38 8.48 11.39
CA HIS A 104 15.79 7.25 10.89
C HIS A 104 16.34 6.03 11.64
N GLU A 105 15.50 5.00 11.73
CA GLU A 105 15.92 3.69 12.23
C GLU A 105 16.81 3.02 11.19
N CYS A 106 18.11 3.06 11.44
CA CYS A 106 19.09 2.46 10.56
C CYS A 106 19.12 0.94 10.76
N GLN A 107 18.83 0.18 9.71
CA GLN A 107 19.10 -1.27 9.67
C GLN A 107 20.25 -1.52 8.68
N PRO A 108 21.28 -2.30 9.06
CA PRO A 108 22.38 -2.63 8.17
C PRO A 108 21.88 -3.30 6.87
N ILE A 109 22.57 -3.07 5.75
CA ILE A 109 22.19 -3.63 4.44
C ILE A 109 22.11 -5.16 4.46
N GLU A 110 23.02 -5.84 5.17
CA GLU A 110 23.02 -7.30 5.28
C GLU A 110 21.71 -7.83 5.86
N GLU A 111 21.16 -7.17 6.89
CA GLU A 111 19.88 -7.56 7.47
C GLU A 111 18.71 -7.29 6.52
N ARG A 112 18.77 -6.23 5.71
CA ARG A 112 17.70 -5.89 4.76
C ARG A 112 17.61 -6.92 3.63
N LEU A 113 18.73 -7.36 3.06
CA LEU A 113 18.77 -8.39 2.02
C LEU A 113 18.25 -9.74 2.52
N VAL A 114 18.64 -10.14 3.74
CA VAL A 114 18.14 -11.36 4.38
C VAL A 114 16.62 -11.26 4.62
N ARG A 115 16.12 -10.11 5.08
CA ARG A 115 14.68 -9.91 5.34
C ARG A 115 13.85 -9.93 4.06
N GLU A 116 14.35 -9.35 2.97
CA GLU A 116 13.69 -9.40 1.66
C GLU A 116 13.65 -10.83 1.09
N HIS A 117 14.75 -11.58 1.18
CA HIS A 117 14.76 -12.99 0.75
C HIS A 117 13.81 -13.88 1.58
N ILE A 118 13.74 -13.65 2.90
CA ILE A 118 12.82 -14.40 3.78
C ILE A 118 11.35 -14.03 3.52
N GLN A 119 11.03 -12.79 3.15
CA GLN A 119 9.64 -12.39 2.89
C GLN A 119 9.13 -12.80 1.48
N ILE A 120 10.01 -12.87 0.48
CA ILE A 120 9.62 -13.20 -0.90
C ILE A 120 9.34 -14.70 -1.08
N THR A 121 9.99 -15.57 -0.31
CA THR A 121 9.89 -17.03 -0.44
C THR A 121 8.55 -17.65 -0.01
N PRO A 122 7.90 -17.30 1.11
CA PRO A 122 6.60 -17.88 1.49
C PRO A 122 5.43 -17.30 0.69
N ARG A 123 5.55 -16.07 0.18
CA ARG A 123 4.46 -15.37 -0.50
C ARG A 123 4.17 -15.94 -1.89
N LYS A 124 5.20 -16.40 -2.62
CA LYS A 124 5.03 -17.01 -3.95
C LYS A 124 4.32 -18.38 -3.87
N LYS A 125 4.64 -19.20 -2.86
CA LYS A 125 4.00 -20.51 -2.67
C LYS A 125 2.51 -20.37 -2.31
N LEU A 126 2.16 -19.41 -1.46
CA LEU A 126 0.77 -19.21 -1.04
C LEU A 126 -0.15 -18.78 -2.20
N VAL A 127 0.35 -17.93 -3.12
CA VAL A 127 -0.40 -17.51 -4.31
C VAL A 127 -0.60 -18.67 -5.29
N GLN A 128 0.40 -19.56 -5.44
CA GLN A 128 0.28 -20.74 -6.30
C GLN A 128 -0.79 -21.72 -5.81
N TYR A 129 -0.81 -22.07 -4.51
CA TYR A 129 -1.85 -22.95 -3.96
C TYR A 129 -3.25 -22.35 -4.09
N GLN A 130 -3.37 -21.03 -3.94
CA GLN A 130 -4.66 -20.33 -4.05
C GLN A 130 -5.21 -20.32 -5.49
N MET A 131 -4.35 -20.21 -6.51
CA MET A 131 -4.77 -20.38 -7.91
C MET A 131 -5.23 -21.82 -8.19
N ILE A 132 -4.52 -22.83 -7.67
CA ILE A 132 -4.91 -24.23 -7.87
C ILE A 132 -6.28 -24.51 -7.24
N LEU A 133 -6.51 -24.03 -6.01
CA LEU A 133 -7.77 -24.25 -5.30
C LEU A 133 -8.98 -23.60 -6.01
N SER A 134 -8.80 -22.39 -6.56
CA SER A 134 -9.86 -21.69 -7.29
C SER A 134 -10.20 -22.39 -8.62
N ILE A 135 -9.20 -22.86 -9.37
CA ILE A 135 -9.43 -23.66 -10.59
C ILE A 135 -10.19 -24.95 -10.25
N LEU A 136 -9.79 -25.63 -9.17
CA LEU A 136 -10.42 -26.89 -8.75
C LEU A 136 -11.89 -26.67 -8.33
N GLY A 137 -12.18 -25.54 -7.67
CA GLY A 137 -13.55 -25.12 -7.35
C GLY A 137 -14.42 -24.87 -8.59
N ILE A 138 -13.87 -24.20 -9.61
CA ILE A 138 -14.58 -23.94 -10.87
C ILE A 138 -14.88 -25.26 -11.61
N VAL A 139 -13.92 -26.18 -11.68
CA VAL A 139 -14.11 -27.49 -12.33
C VAL A 139 -15.19 -28.31 -11.62
N LEU A 140 -15.18 -28.36 -10.28
CA LEU A 140 -16.22 -29.03 -9.50
C LEU A 140 -17.60 -28.42 -9.76
N PHE A 141 -17.69 -27.10 -9.82
CA PHE A 141 -18.95 -26.40 -10.10
C PHE A 141 -19.50 -26.74 -11.50
N LEU A 142 -18.65 -26.73 -12.53
CA LEU A 142 -19.04 -27.11 -13.89
C LEU A 142 -19.47 -28.58 -13.99
N LEU A 143 -18.79 -29.48 -13.28
CA LEU A 143 -19.19 -30.89 -13.20
C LEU A 143 -20.56 -31.05 -12.54
N CYS A 144 -20.83 -30.31 -11.45
CA CYS A 144 -22.15 -30.30 -10.81
C CYS A 144 -23.24 -29.86 -11.79
N ILE A 145 -23.02 -28.79 -12.56
CA ILE A 145 -23.96 -28.34 -13.60
C ILE A 145 -24.17 -29.41 -14.67
N TYR A 146 -23.08 -30.03 -15.14
CA TYR A 146 -23.15 -31.08 -16.15
C TYR A 146 -23.97 -32.29 -15.67
N TYR A 147 -23.66 -32.80 -14.48
CA TYR A 147 -24.38 -33.94 -13.89
C TYR A 147 -25.84 -33.61 -13.64
N TYR A 148 -26.12 -32.40 -13.15
CA TYR A 148 -27.49 -31.93 -12.96
C TYR A 148 -28.27 -31.93 -14.27
N ARG A 149 -27.70 -31.34 -15.34
CA ARG A 149 -28.33 -31.32 -16.66
C ARG A 149 -28.57 -32.74 -17.19
N LYS A 150 -27.59 -33.63 -17.07
CA LYS A 150 -27.70 -35.00 -17.59
C LYS A 150 -28.75 -35.83 -16.85
N TYR A 151 -28.69 -35.86 -15.51
CA TYR A 151 -29.56 -36.74 -14.74
C TYR A 151 -30.99 -36.21 -14.59
N VAL A 152 -31.16 -34.89 -14.54
CA VAL A 152 -32.48 -34.29 -14.30
C VAL A 152 -33.20 -34.01 -15.61
N PHE A 153 -32.52 -33.48 -16.63
CA PHE A 153 -33.18 -32.97 -17.83
C PHE A 153 -33.44 -34.05 -18.89
N GLU A 154 -32.51 -34.99 -19.07
CA GLU A 154 -32.61 -36.00 -20.13
C GLU A 154 -33.74 -37.00 -19.86
N LYS A 155 -33.99 -37.35 -18.58
CA LYS A 155 -35.12 -38.20 -18.18
C LYS A 155 -36.51 -37.59 -18.39
N VAL A 156 -36.61 -36.26 -18.51
CA VAL A 156 -37.90 -35.57 -18.67
C VAL A 156 -38.32 -35.51 -20.14
N ILE A 157 -37.37 -35.55 -21.08
CA ILE A 157 -37.65 -35.49 -22.52
C ILE A 157 -38.25 -36.81 -23.03
N ASP A 158 -37.76 -37.96 -22.54
CA ASP A 158 -38.27 -39.28 -22.96
C ASP A 158 -39.74 -39.53 -22.57
N ARG A 159 -40.24 -38.92 -21.49
CA ARG A 159 -41.67 -39.09 -21.12
C ARG A 159 -42.63 -38.25 -21.96
N ARG A 160 -42.16 -37.20 -22.66
CA ARG A 160 -43.04 -36.33 -23.46
C ARG A 160 -43.56 -37.01 -24.72
N SER A 161 -42.85 -38.00 -25.28
CA SER A 161 -43.29 -38.70 -26.50
C SER A 161 -44.43 -39.68 -26.27
N GLU A 162 -44.63 -40.18 -25.05
CA GLU A 162 -45.77 -41.05 -24.72
C GLU A 162 -47.06 -40.26 -24.44
N ILE A 163 -46.95 -39.09 -23.78
CA ILE A 163 -48.11 -38.28 -23.38
C ILE A 163 -48.84 -37.65 -24.58
N ILE A 164 -48.16 -37.42 -25.71
CA ILE A 164 -48.77 -36.81 -26.91
C ILE A 164 -49.77 -37.75 -27.61
N LYS A 165 -49.73 -39.07 -27.35
CA LYS A 165 -50.68 -40.02 -27.95
C LYS A 165 -52.01 -40.16 -27.19
N ASP A 166 -52.14 -39.59 -25.99
CA ASP A 166 -53.27 -39.86 -25.08
C ASP A 166 -54.09 -38.61 -24.69
N ILE A 167 -54.04 -37.55 -25.51
CA ILE A 167 -54.69 -36.23 -25.26
C ILE A 167 -56.25 -36.29 -25.32
N GLY A 168 -56.84 -37.48 -25.32
CA GLY A 168 -58.29 -37.67 -25.41
C GLY A 168 -59.08 -37.46 -24.10
N TYR A 169 -58.50 -37.63 -22.91
CA TYR A 169 -59.30 -37.72 -21.67
C TYR A 169 -58.61 -37.18 -20.40
N ASN A 170 -58.44 -35.86 -20.31
CA ASN A 170 -58.54 -35.02 -19.08
C ASN A 170 -57.69 -33.75 -19.21
N ILE A 171 -58.34 -32.65 -19.58
CA ILE A 171 -57.71 -31.32 -19.65
C ILE A 171 -57.18 -30.88 -18.28
N ASP A 172 -57.87 -31.23 -17.20
CA ASP A 172 -57.48 -30.86 -15.83
C ASP A 172 -56.19 -31.55 -15.37
N TYR A 173 -56.00 -32.82 -15.73
CA TYR A 173 -54.77 -33.55 -15.44
C TYR A 173 -53.58 -32.96 -16.20
N PHE A 174 -53.78 -32.63 -17.48
CA PHE A 174 -52.75 -32.01 -18.31
C PHE A 174 -52.34 -30.61 -17.79
N LEU A 175 -53.32 -29.80 -17.37
CA LEU A 175 -53.06 -28.49 -16.76
C LEU A 175 -52.29 -28.63 -15.45
N LEU A 176 -52.70 -29.56 -14.58
CA LEU A 176 -52.02 -29.81 -13.31
C LEU A 176 -50.56 -30.23 -13.51
N GLU A 177 -50.30 -31.13 -14.47
CA GLU A 177 -48.95 -31.62 -14.76
C GLU A 177 -48.07 -30.54 -15.41
N THR A 178 -48.66 -29.69 -16.25
CA THR A 178 -47.98 -28.52 -16.84
C THR A 178 -47.61 -27.50 -15.76
N ILE A 179 -48.53 -27.19 -14.85
CA ILE A 179 -48.30 -26.29 -13.72
C ILE A 179 -47.22 -26.86 -12.79
N TYR A 180 -47.28 -28.16 -12.48
CA TYR A 180 -46.27 -28.83 -11.66
C TYR A 180 -44.87 -28.75 -12.30
N CYS A 181 -44.76 -28.98 -13.62
CA CYS A 181 -43.50 -28.82 -14.35
C CYS A 181 -42.97 -27.39 -14.33
N LEU A 182 -43.85 -26.39 -14.45
CA LEU A 182 -43.48 -24.98 -14.39
C LEU A 182 -42.97 -24.60 -13.00
N ILE A 183 -43.71 -24.96 -11.94
CA ILE A 183 -43.31 -24.69 -10.55
C ILE A 183 -41.96 -25.35 -10.25
N ARG A 184 -41.79 -26.62 -10.65
CA ARG A 184 -40.52 -27.32 -10.47
C ARG A 184 -39.37 -26.59 -11.16
N LYS A 185 -39.53 -26.16 -12.42
CA LYS A 185 -38.50 -25.37 -13.12
C LYS A 185 -38.17 -24.07 -12.41
N ILE A 186 -39.19 -23.34 -11.92
CA ILE A 186 -38.99 -22.09 -11.18
C ILE A 186 -38.15 -22.32 -9.91
N VAL A 187 -38.46 -23.38 -9.15
CA VAL A 187 -37.71 -23.75 -7.94
C VAL A 187 -36.26 -24.18 -8.29
N GLU A 188 -36.07 -24.92 -9.37
CA GLU A 188 -34.74 -25.33 -9.82
C GLU A 188 -33.88 -24.11 -10.23
N TYR A 189 -34.46 -23.17 -10.98
CA TYR A 189 -33.79 -21.91 -11.32
C TYR A 189 -33.44 -21.08 -10.09
N SER A 190 -34.37 -20.94 -9.14
CA SER A 190 -34.12 -20.13 -7.93
C SER A 190 -32.97 -20.71 -7.08
N MET A 191 -32.90 -22.05 -6.96
CA MET A 191 -31.82 -22.73 -6.25
C MET A 191 -30.46 -22.53 -6.92
N THR A 192 -30.38 -22.59 -8.25
CA THR A 192 -29.11 -22.34 -8.96
C THR A 192 -28.61 -20.90 -8.76
N VAL A 193 -29.51 -19.91 -8.84
CA VAL A 193 -29.18 -18.50 -8.58
C VAL A 193 -28.74 -18.29 -7.14
N PHE A 194 -29.37 -18.98 -6.18
CA PHE A 194 -29.00 -18.91 -4.77
C PHE A 194 -27.57 -19.45 -4.51
N VAL A 195 -27.24 -20.61 -5.10
CA VAL A 195 -25.90 -21.20 -4.96
C VAL A 195 -24.82 -20.31 -5.57
N ILE A 196 -25.07 -19.71 -6.75
CA ILE A 196 -24.14 -18.76 -7.38
C ILE A 196 -23.92 -17.55 -6.48
N ASN A 197 -24.99 -16.99 -5.90
CA ASN A 197 -24.89 -15.86 -5.00
C ASN A 197 -24.10 -16.20 -3.72
N ILE A 198 -24.33 -17.36 -3.12
CA ILE A 198 -23.52 -17.81 -1.96
C ILE A 198 -22.05 -17.95 -2.33
N GLY A 199 -21.73 -18.56 -3.47
CA GLY A 199 -20.35 -18.72 -3.93
C GLY A 199 -19.66 -17.37 -4.17
N PHE A 200 -20.39 -16.39 -4.69
CA PHE A 200 -19.91 -15.03 -4.89
C PHE A 200 -19.64 -14.32 -3.56
N TRP A 201 -20.58 -14.38 -2.61
CA TRP A 201 -20.41 -13.81 -1.27
C TRP A 201 -19.26 -14.45 -0.50
N PHE A 202 -19.11 -15.77 -0.57
CA PHE A 202 -17.99 -16.48 0.05
C PHE A 202 -16.66 -16.03 -0.56
N SER A 203 -16.61 -15.82 -1.87
CA SER A 203 -15.43 -15.28 -2.56
C SER A 203 -15.12 -13.84 -2.12
N ILE A 204 -16.13 -13.00 -1.89
CA ILE A 204 -15.89 -11.65 -1.34
C ILE A 204 -15.34 -11.73 0.09
N ILE A 205 -15.92 -12.57 0.94
CA ILE A 205 -15.50 -12.69 2.35
C ILE A 205 -14.07 -13.23 2.44
N CYS A 206 -13.74 -14.30 1.72
CA CYS A 206 -12.41 -14.92 1.80
C CYS A 206 -11.30 -14.06 1.16
N PHE A 207 -11.62 -13.20 0.20
CA PHE A 207 -10.64 -12.42 -0.54
C PHE A 207 -10.66 -10.92 -0.21
N GLY A 208 -11.71 -10.43 0.46
CA GLY A 208 -11.93 -9.01 0.77
C GLY A 208 -10.80 -8.39 1.57
N ASP A 209 -10.31 -9.07 2.62
CA ASP A 209 -9.25 -8.57 3.49
C ASP A 209 -7.91 -8.38 2.77
N ARG A 210 -7.63 -9.18 1.72
CA ARG A 210 -6.41 -9.04 0.92
C ARG A 210 -6.51 -7.96 -0.18
N ILE A 211 -7.71 -7.48 -0.48
CA ILE A 211 -8.00 -6.56 -1.59
C ILE A 211 -8.04 -5.09 -1.11
N ILE A 212 -7.87 -4.83 0.19
CA ILE A 212 -7.72 -3.50 0.83
C ILE A 212 -6.34 -2.86 0.48
N SER A 213 -5.95 -2.91 -0.78
CA SER A 213 -4.95 -2.06 -1.40
C SER A 213 -5.70 -1.01 -2.20
N LYS A 214 -5.40 0.28 -1.98
CA LYS A 214 -6.14 1.44 -2.55
C LYS A 214 -6.39 1.37 -4.06
N ARG A 215 -5.57 0.63 -4.83
CA ARG A 215 -5.70 0.50 -6.29
C ARG A 215 -6.72 -0.55 -6.74
N ASN A 216 -6.95 -1.61 -5.95
CA ASN A 216 -7.84 -2.72 -6.34
C ASN A 216 -9.33 -2.47 -6.02
N ASN A 217 -9.64 -1.48 -5.18
CA ASN A 217 -11.03 -1.13 -4.83
C ASN A 217 -11.89 -0.73 -6.05
N ARG A 218 -11.31 -0.15 -7.10
CA ARG A 218 -12.09 0.26 -8.29
C ARG A 218 -12.54 -0.93 -9.14
N MET A 219 -11.66 -1.91 -9.35
CA MET A 219 -12.00 -3.14 -10.09
C MET A 219 -13.05 -3.97 -9.36
N LEU A 220 -12.90 -4.13 -8.05
CA LEU A 220 -13.86 -4.90 -7.23
C LEU A 220 -15.23 -4.23 -7.20
N LYS A 221 -15.27 -2.90 -7.05
CA LYS A 221 -16.52 -2.13 -7.10
C LYS A 221 -17.24 -2.34 -8.44
N ASN A 222 -16.53 -2.25 -9.56
CA ASN A 222 -17.11 -2.47 -10.89
C ASN A 222 -17.64 -3.90 -11.06
N LEU A 223 -16.92 -4.92 -10.57
CA LEU A 223 -17.38 -6.31 -10.64
C LEU A 223 -18.62 -6.55 -9.77
N LEU A 224 -18.68 -5.93 -8.59
CA LEU A 224 -19.83 -6.02 -7.71
C LEU A 224 -21.07 -5.34 -8.32
N GLU A 225 -20.90 -4.16 -8.91
CA GLU A 225 -21.95 -3.45 -9.64
C GLU A 225 -22.47 -4.28 -10.82
N ILE A 226 -21.58 -4.87 -11.63
CA ILE A 226 -21.98 -5.75 -12.75
C ILE A 226 -22.72 -6.98 -12.22
N SER A 227 -22.26 -7.62 -11.14
CA SER A 227 -22.93 -8.79 -10.56
C SER A 227 -24.33 -8.46 -10.06
N ILE A 228 -24.52 -7.30 -9.43
CA ILE A 228 -25.84 -6.84 -8.98
C ILE A 228 -26.76 -6.60 -10.18
N ILE A 229 -26.27 -5.95 -11.24
CA ILE A 229 -27.04 -5.70 -12.46
C ILE A 229 -27.47 -7.02 -13.10
N VAL A 230 -26.56 -8.00 -13.24
CA VAL A 230 -26.88 -9.32 -13.79
C VAL A 230 -27.95 -10.04 -12.96
N ASN A 231 -27.84 -10.02 -11.63
CA ASN A 231 -28.84 -10.61 -10.74
C ASN A 231 -30.22 -9.92 -10.89
N LEU A 232 -30.26 -8.60 -11.02
CA LEU A 232 -31.50 -7.85 -11.24
C LEU A 232 -32.15 -8.16 -12.58
N ILE A 233 -31.35 -8.31 -13.65
CA ILE A 233 -31.85 -8.70 -14.98
C ILE A 233 -32.43 -10.12 -14.91
N ILE A 234 -31.74 -11.07 -14.28
CA ILE A 234 -32.24 -12.44 -14.12
C ILE A 234 -33.54 -12.46 -13.33
N TYR A 235 -33.61 -11.70 -12.23
CA TYR A 235 -34.83 -11.58 -11.44
C TYR A 235 -35.99 -11.00 -12.26
N SER A 236 -35.74 -9.95 -13.06
CA SER A 236 -36.75 -9.32 -13.92
C SER A 236 -37.22 -10.20 -15.07
N ILE A 237 -36.41 -11.14 -15.55
CA ILE A 237 -36.83 -12.11 -16.59
C ILE A 237 -37.64 -13.25 -15.96
N SER A 238 -37.36 -13.57 -14.70
CA SER A 238 -37.99 -14.70 -13.99
C SER A 238 -39.36 -14.36 -13.39
N ASN A 239 -39.73 -13.08 -13.30
CA ASN A 239 -40.92 -12.57 -12.62
C ASN A 239 -41.82 -11.83 -13.61
#